data_AF-A0A968Q8R6-F1
#
_entry.id   AF-A0A968Q8R6-F1
#
_cell.length_a   1.000
_cell.length_b   1.000
_cell.length_c   1.000
_cell.angle_alpha   90.00
_cell.angle_beta   90.00
_cell.angle_gamma   90.00
#
_symmetry.space_group_name_H-M   'P 1'
#
loop_
_entity.id
_entity.type
_entity.pdbx_description
1 polymer ?
#
loop_
_entity_poly.entity_id
_entity_poly.type
_entity_poly.pdbx_seq_one_letter_code
_entity_poly.pdbx_strand_id
1 'polypeptide(L)' 'QDIGFLISKGGITSNDTLSIGLALRTARLLGQILPGVSMVRTPADHPQFPNLPVVLFPGNVGDEAALATAYSRLTSPSSP' A
#
# COMPACT_ATOMS: atom_id res chain seq x y z
N GLN A 1 11.32 8.71 -13.09
CA GLN A 1 11.47 8.09 -11.76
C GLN A 1 10.25 7.22 -11.55
N ASP A 2 10.44 5.95 -11.21
CA ASP A 2 9.34 5.02 -10.95
C ASP A 2 8.88 5.10 -9.50
N ILE A 3 7.60 4.84 -9.26
CA ILE A 3 7.00 4.84 -7.93
C ILE A 3 7.39 3.54 -7.22
N GLY A 4 8.10 3.63 -6.09
CA GLY A 4 8.54 2.46 -5.32
C GLY A 4 7.41 1.77 -4.52
N PHE A 5 6.47 2.56 -4.00
CA PHE A 5 5.26 2.09 -3.31
C PHE A 5 4.24 3.22 -3.20
N LEU A 6 3.00 2.89 -2.89
CA LEU A 6 1.92 3.83 -2.61
C LEU A 6 1.38 3.61 -1.19
N ILE A 7 1.08 4.68 -0.46
CA ILE A 7 0.36 4.61 0.81
C ILE A 7 -0.91 5.45 0.69
N SER A 8 -2.07 4.84 0.96
CA SER A 8 -3.37 5.52 0.97
C SER A 8 -4.01 5.40 2.35
N LYS A 9 -4.61 6.49 2.85
CA LYS A 9 -5.23 6.57 4.19
C LYS A 9 -6.71 6.89 4.06
N GLY A 10 -7.52 6.22 4.86
CA GLY A 10 -8.98 6.33 4.85
C GLY A 10 -9.63 5.25 4.00
N GLY A 11 -10.77 4.72 4.43
CA GLY A 11 -11.42 3.58 3.79
C GLY A 11 -11.87 3.89 2.35
N ILE A 12 -12.62 4.98 2.16
CA ILE A 12 -13.11 5.42 0.85
C ILE A 12 -11.94 5.77 -0.06
N THR A 13 -11.01 6.60 0.40
CA THR A 13 -9.82 6.99 -0.36
C THR A 13 -8.99 5.77 -0.80
N SER A 14 -8.80 4.80 0.09
CA SER A 14 -8.08 3.55 -0.24
C SER A 14 -8.84 2.73 -1.28
N ASN A 15 -10.17 2.61 -1.15
CA ASN A 15 -10.99 1.90 -2.12
C ASN A 15 -10.94 2.57 -3.50
N ASP A 16 -11.08 3.89 -3.57
CA ASP A 16 -11.08 4.64 -4.82
C ASP A 16 -9.69 4.62 -5.47
N THR A 17 -8.63 4.68 -4.64
CA THR A 17 -7.25 4.51 -5.10
C THR A 17 -7.09 3.18 -5.83
N LEU A 18 -7.60 2.08 -5.28
CA LEU A 18 -7.47 0.75 -5.89
C LEU A 18 -8.39 0.57 -7.10
N SER A 19 -9.68 0.91 -6.96
CA SER A 19 -10.72 0.59 -7.94
C SER A 19 -10.78 1.56 -9.11
N ILE A 20 -10.53 2.85 -8.87
CA ILE A 20 -10.58 3.90 -9.88
C ILE A 20 -9.17 4.30 -10.29
N GLY A 21 -8.32 4.66 -9.32
CA GLY A 21 -6.97 5.17 -9.58
C GLY A 21 -6.05 4.14 -10.25
N LEU A 22 -6.06 2.90 -9.73
CA LEU A 22 -5.27 1.78 -10.25
C LEU A 22 -6.10 0.80 -11.09
N ALA A 23 -7.40 1.05 -11.28
CA ALA A 23 -8.30 0.19 -12.06
C ALA A 23 -8.21 -1.32 -11.71
N LEU A 24 -7.95 -1.65 -10.45
CA LEU A 24 -7.78 -3.03 -10.02
C LEU A 24 -9.12 -3.73 -9.86
N ARG A 25 -9.29 -4.85 -10.57
CA ARG A 25 -10.41 -5.78 -10.34
C ARG A 25 -10.11 -6.75 -9.19
N THR A 26 -8.85 -7.10 -9.03
CA THR A 26 -8.33 -7.94 -7.96
C THR A 26 -6.96 -7.42 -7.54
N ALA A 27 -6.61 -7.60 -6.27
CA ALA A 27 -5.29 -7.29 -5.74
C ALA A 27 -4.84 -8.43 -4.83
N ARG A 28 -3.54 -8.75 -4.85
CA ARG A 28 -2.99 -9.79 -3.97
C ARG A 28 -2.67 -9.18 -2.61
N LEU A 29 -3.28 -9.69 -1.54
CA LEU A 29 -2.88 -9.35 -0.18
C LEU A 29 -1.48 -9.92 0.11
N LEU A 30 -0.56 -9.06 0.51
CA LEU A 30 0.81 -9.43 0.90
C LEU A 30 0.92 -9.66 2.41
N GLY A 31 0.02 -9.09 3.20
CA GLY A 31 0.00 -9.18 4.65
C GLY A 31 -0.29 -7.82 5.28
N GLN A 32 0.23 -7.62 6.48
CA GLN A 32 0.07 -6.38 7.24
C GLN A 32 1.44 -5.79 7.58
N ILE A 33 1.63 -4.51 7.26
CA ILE A 33 2.87 -3.78 7.59
C ILE A 33 2.86 -3.29 9.04
N LEU A 34 1.68 -3.06 9.59
CA LEU A 34 1.40 -2.76 11.00
C LEU A 34 0.07 -3.45 11.37
N PRO A 35 -0.21 -3.70 12.66
CA PRO A 35 -1.51 -4.24 13.08
C PRO A 35 -2.67 -3.44 12.49
N GLY A 36 -3.52 -4.09 11.70
CA GLY A 36 -4.67 -3.44 11.04
C GLY A 36 -4.34 -2.60 9.80
N VAL A 37 -3.07 -2.51 9.38
CA VAL A 37 -2.66 -1.80 8.15
C VAL A 37 -2.20 -2.82 7.11
N SER A 38 -3.03 -3.02 6.10
CA SER A 38 -2.82 -4.04 5.06
C SER A 38 -1.92 -3.53 3.94
N MET A 39 -1.20 -4.45 3.32
CA MET A 39 -0.44 -4.20 2.09
C MET A 39 -0.92 -5.15 0.99
N VAL A 40 -1.21 -4.59 -0.17
CA VAL A 40 -1.56 -5.33 -1.38
C VAL A 40 -0.54 -5.07 -2.48
N ARG A 41 -0.58 -5.88 -3.54
CA ARG A 41 0.24 -5.69 -4.73
C ARG A 41 -0.63 -5.64 -5.97
N THR A 42 -0.30 -4.73 -6.89
CA THR A 42 -0.86 -4.77 -8.24
C THR A 42 -0.41 -6.03 -8.98
N PRO A 43 -1.17 -6.48 -9.98
CA PRO A 43 -0.77 -7.55 -10.88
C PRO A 43 0.55 -7.26 -11.61
N ALA A 44 1.28 -8.31 -12.00
CA ALA A 44 2.55 -8.18 -12.73
C ALA A 44 2.36 -7.64 -14.16
N ASP A 45 1.16 -7.79 -14.71
CA ASP A 45 0.71 -7.32 -16.02
C ASP A 45 -0.03 -5.97 -15.96
N HIS A 46 -0.02 -5.29 -14.82
CA HIS A 46 -0.61 -3.96 -14.72
C HIS A 46 0.13 -2.99 -15.68
N PRO A 47 -0.59 -2.26 -16.56
CA PRO A 47 0.03 -1.55 -17.69
C PRO A 47 1.01 -0.44 -17.29
N GLN A 48 0.73 0.25 -16.18
CA GLN A 48 1.57 1.36 -15.71
C GLN A 48 2.41 1.05 -14.46
N PHE A 49 1.88 0.25 -13.53
CA PHE A 49 2.47 -0.01 -12.22
C PHE A 49 2.54 -1.51 -11.91
N PRO A 50 3.32 -2.31 -12.66
CA PRO A 50 3.44 -3.73 -12.41
C PRO A 50 4.10 -4.00 -11.05
N ASN A 51 3.53 -4.95 -10.28
CA ASN A 51 4.03 -5.36 -8.97
C ASN A 51 4.17 -4.24 -7.92
N LEU A 52 3.50 -3.10 -8.09
CA LEU A 52 3.52 -1.97 -7.16
C LEU A 52 2.91 -2.38 -5.81
N PRO A 53 3.66 -2.23 -4.70
CA PRO A 53 3.13 -2.36 -3.36
C PRO A 53 2.24 -1.16 -3.01
N VAL A 54 1.05 -1.45 -2.46
CA VAL A 54 0.10 -0.43 -1.99
C VAL A 54 -0.28 -0.72 -0.55
N VAL A 55 0.01 0.22 0.35
CA VAL A 55 -0.39 0.18 1.75
C VAL A 55 -1.75 0.85 1.92
N LEU A 56 -2.67 0.15 2.57
CA LEU A 56 -4.03 0.59 2.86
C LEU A 56 -4.15 0.86 4.35
N PHE A 57 -4.23 2.13 4.70
CA PHE A 57 -4.24 2.62 6.06
C PHE A 57 -5.69 2.96 6.46
N PRO A 58 -6.33 2.23 7.38
CA PRO A 58 -7.68 2.58 7.82
C PRO A 58 -7.69 3.92 8.56
N GLY A 59 -8.80 4.66 8.52
CA GLY A 59 -8.88 6.02 9.08
C GLY A 59 -8.55 6.12 10.58
N ASN A 60 -8.85 5.08 11.36
CA ASN A 60 -8.78 5.03 12.82
C ASN A 60 -7.69 4.07 13.37
N VAL A 61 -6.76 3.63 12.53
CA VAL A 61 -5.68 2.69 12.92
C VAL A 61 -4.33 3.39 13.00
N GLY A 62 -3.55 3.02 14.01
CA GLY A 62 -2.19 3.51 14.26
C GLY A 62 -2.12 4.63 15.30
N ASP A 63 -0.91 4.89 15.79
CA ASP A 63 -0.57 6.08 16.56
C ASP A 63 -0.11 7.23 15.64
N GLU A 64 0.30 8.35 16.24
CA GLU A 64 0.80 9.54 15.56
C GLU A 64 2.05 9.25 14.70
N ALA A 65 2.80 8.19 15.01
CA ALA A 65 4.01 7.78 14.31
C ALA A 65 3.79 6.65 13.29
N ALA A 66 2.57 6.11 13.17
CA ALA A 66 2.31 4.91 12.39
C ALA A 66 2.65 5.07 10.90
N LEU A 67 2.32 6.21 10.31
CA LEU A 67 2.64 6.49 8.90
C LEU A 67 4.16 6.57 8.68
N ALA A 68 4.89 7.25 9.58
CA ALA A 68 6.35 7.34 9.53
C ALA A 68 7.02 5.98 9.73
N THR A 69 6.45 5.14 10.61
CA THR A 69 6.90 3.77 10.85
C THR A 69 6.71 2.91 9.60
N ALA A 70 5.55 2.99 8.95
CA ALA A 70 5.29 2.26 7.70
C ALA A 70 6.23 2.71 6.57
N TYR A 71 6.44 4.02 6.41
CA TYR A 71 7.41 4.56 5.46
C TYR A 71 8.81 4.02 5.73
N SER A 72 9.27 4.07 6.99
CA SER A 72 10.59 3.58 7.38
C SER A 72 10.76 2.09 7.11
N ARG A 73 9.72 1.27 7.33
CA ARG A 73 9.76 -0.17 7.03
C ARG A 73 9.85 -0.47 5.53
N LEU A 74 9.27 0.38 4.68
CA LEU A 74 9.32 0.23 3.22
C LEU A 74 10.62 0.74 2.61
N THR A 75 11.28 1.71 3.26
CA THR A 75 12.55 2.29 2.79
C THR A 75 13.78 1.68 3.44
N SER A 76 13.62 0.97 4.55
CA SER A 76 14.71 0.22 5.16
C SER A 76 15.16 -0.87 4.20
N PRO A 77 16.48 -0.98 3.92
CA PRO A 77 16.99 -2.09 3.13
C PRO A 77 16.62 -3.39 3.85
N SER A 78 15.95 -4.29 3.13
CA SER A 78 15.71 -5.65 3.61
C SER A 78 17.07 -6.24 4.02
N SER A 79 17.22 -6.65 5.28
CA SER A 79 18.41 -7.40 5.69
C SER A 79 18.57 -8.62 4.78
N PRO A 80 19.81 -8.95 4.36
CA PRO A 80 20.09 -10.03 3.42
C PRO A 80 19.61 -11.40 3.92
#